data_AF-A0A920J914-F1
#
_entry.id   AF-A0A920J914-F1
#
_cell.length_a   1.000
_cell.length_b   1.000
_cell.length_c   1.000
_cell.angle_alpha   90.00
_cell.angle_beta   90.00
_cell.angle_gamma   90.00
#
_symmetry.space_group_name_H-M   'P 1'
#
loop_
_entity.id
_entity.type
_entity.pdbx_description
1 polymer ?
#
loop_
_entity_poly.entity_id
_entity_poly.type
_entity_poly.pdbx_seq_one_letter_code
_entity_poly.pdbx_strand_id
1 'polypeptide(L)'
;MIKHQLVPAKDWIIENQNKSGSIYWDHRGKCDPWDHCECLIALAIYEEWDAFNKGIEWFFNNLNAEGEIASEFINGKVSKGYTESHHAPYVFLPLYQKFLIDNDIDYLVKYKKEIQSVYNSTLAFADSEGFLFWAKTKMGILIIH
;
A
#
# COMPACT_ATOMS: atom_id res chain seq x y z
N MET A 1 -4.51 -26.43 -11.43
CA MET A 1 -3.50 -25.40 -11.08
C MET A 1 -4.10 -24.47 -10.03
N ILE A 2 -3.35 -24.17 -8.98
CA ILE A 2 -3.79 -23.31 -7.85
C ILE A 2 -4.30 -21.94 -8.34
N LYS A 3 -3.69 -21.36 -9.38
CA LYS A 3 -4.12 -20.06 -9.98
C LYS A 3 -5.59 -20.04 -10.41
N HIS A 4 -6.15 -21.13 -10.94
CA HIS A 4 -7.57 -21.17 -11.31
C HIS A 4 -8.50 -21.27 -10.09
N GLN A 5 -8.05 -21.92 -9.00
CA GLN A 5 -8.86 -22.09 -7.78
C GLN A 5 -9.06 -20.77 -7.03
N LEU A 6 -8.15 -19.82 -7.21
CA LEU A 6 -8.16 -18.52 -6.53
C LEU A 6 -8.74 -17.38 -7.38
N VAL A 7 -9.26 -17.67 -8.59
CA VAL A 7 -9.98 -16.68 -9.43
C VAL A 7 -11.10 -15.98 -8.66
N PRO A 8 -11.97 -16.68 -7.89
CA PRO A 8 -13.01 -16.01 -7.11
C PRO A 8 -12.48 -15.01 -6.08
N ALA A 9 -11.30 -15.28 -5.48
CA ALA A 9 -10.69 -14.36 -4.52
C ALA A 9 -10.18 -13.08 -5.21
N LYS A 10 -9.57 -13.23 -6.40
CA LYS A 10 -9.17 -12.10 -7.23
C LYS A 10 -10.37 -11.29 -7.71
N ASP A 11 -11.44 -11.93 -8.15
CA ASP A 11 -12.65 -11.23 -8.60
C ASP A 11 -13.27 -10.42 -7.45
N TRP A 12 -13.29 -10.97 -6.25
CA TRP A 12 -13.72 -10.26 -5.05
C TRP A 12 -12.86 -9.01 -4.77
N ILE A 13 -11.55 -9.06 -4.98
CA ILE A 13 -10.67 -7.88 -4.87
C ILE A 13 -11.10 -6.78 -5.85
N ILE A 14 -11.38 -7.14 -7.11
CA ILE A 14 -11.81 -6.19 -8.14
C ILE A 14 -13.18 -5.59 -7.77
N GLU A 15 -14.12 -6.42 -7.31
CA GLU A 15 -15.46 -5.97 -6.88
C GLU A 15 -15.40 -4.99 -5.69
N ASN A 16 -14.42 -5.14 -4.80
CA ASN A 16 -14.23 -4.25 -3.65
C ASN A 16 -13.30 -3.06 -3.94
N GLN A 17 -12.77 -2.93 -5.17
CA GLN A 17 -12.04 -1.74 -5.58
C GLN A 17 -13.02 -0.62 -5.95
N ASN A 18 -12.87 0.53 -5.29
CA ASN A 18 -13.70 1.69 -5.59
C ASN A 18 -13.17 2.50 -6.80
N LYS A 19 -13.90 3.56 -7.18
CA LYS A 19 -13.51 4.44 -8.29
C LYS A 19 -12.21 5.23 -8.06
N SER A 20 -11.83 5.48 -6.82
CA SER A 20 -10.56 6.15 -6.51
C SER A 20 -9.36 5.20 -6.52
N GLY A 21 -9.59 3.88 -6.64
CA GLY A 21 -8.56 2.85 -6.66
C GLY A 21 -8.33 2.13 -5.34
N SER A 22 -8.90 2.59 -4.23
CA SER A 22 -8.76 1.89 -2.94
C SER A 22 -9.54 0.59 -2.94
N ILE A 23 -8.96 -0.45 -2.36
CA ILE A 23 -9.55 -1.78 -2.25
C ILE A 23 -10.05 -1.95 -0.82
N TYR A 24 -11.34 -2.17 -0.66
CA TYR A 24 -11.96 -2.27 0.66
C TYR A 24 -11.93 -3.69 1.21
N TRP A 25 -11.82 -3.79 2.54
CA TRP A 25 -11.96 -5.05 3.28
C TRP A 25 -13.35 -5.66 3.17
N ASP A 26 -14.36 -4.80 3.02
CA ASP A 26 -15.75 -5.17 2.88
C ASP A 26 -16.59 -3.95 2.45
N HIS A 27 -17.91 -4.17 2.35
CA HIS A 27 -18.92 -3.18 2.04
C HIS A 27 -19.01 -1.99 3.01
N ARG A 28 -18.36 -2.03 4.18
CA ARG A 28 -18.32 -0.92 5.15
C ARG A 28 -17.26 0.12 4.78
N GLY A 29 -16.40 -0.20 3.82
CA GLY A 29 -15.49 0.74 3.17
C GLY A 29 -14.17 0.98 3.90
N LYS A 30 -13.79 0.06 4.81
CA LYS A 30 -12.47 0.11 5.46
C LYS A 30 -11.37 -0.26 4.45
N CYS A 31 -10.29 0.50 4.46
CA CYS A 31 -9.05 0.21 3.74
C CYS A 31 -7.87 0.59 4.63
N ASP A 32 -6.91 -0.30 4.82
CA ASP A 32 -5.57 0.09 5.26
C ASP A 32 -4.55 -0.17 4.13
N PRO A 33 -3.44 0.58 4.12
CA PRO A 33 -2.45 0.48 3.05
C PRO A 33 -1.73 -0.87 2.94
N TRP A 34 -1.61 -1.64 4.02
CA TRP A 34 -0.90 -2.92 4.00
C TRP A 34 -1.75 -3.98 3.29
N ASP A 35 -2.99 -4.19 3.73
CA ASP A 35 -3.93 -5.11 3.07
C ASP A 35 -4.23 -4.67 1.63
N HIS A 36 -4.27 -3.35 1.38
CA HIS A 36 -4.37 -2.81 0.03
C HIS A 36 -3.22 -3.29 -0.87
N CYS A 37 -1.98 -3.23 -0.38
CA CYS A 37 -0.81 -3.70 -1.13
C CYS A 37 -0.80 -5.22 -1.34
N GLU A 38 -1.26 -6.01 -0.37
CA GLU A 38 -1.46 -7.46 -0.54
C GLU A 38 -2.43 -7.76 -1.70
N CYS A 39 -3.53 -7.01 -1.77
CA CYS A 39 -4.45 -7.11 -2.89
C CYS A 39 -3.79 -6.73 -4.23
N LEU A 40 -2.92 -5.72 -4.25
CA LEU A 40 -2.17 -5.33 -5.45
C LEU A 40 -1.17 -6.41 -5.91
N ILE A 41 -0.53 -7.12 -4.97
CA ILE A 41 0.32 -8.28 -5.30
C ILE A 41 -0.53 -9.35 -6.00
N ALA A 42 -1.73 -9.64 -5.49
CA ALA A 42 -2.66 -10.57 -6.13
C ALA A 42 -3.07 -10.08 -7.53
N LEU A 43 -3.46 -8.81 -7.69
CA LEU A 43 -3.82 -8.25 -9.00
C LEU A 43 -2.66 -8.34 -10.00
N ALA A 44 -1.42 -8.14 -9.56
CA ALA A 44 -0.24 -8.32 -10.41
C ALA A 44 -0.07 -9.78 -10.86
N ILE A 45 -0.18 -10.76 -9.95
CA ILE A 45 -0.11 -12.20 -10.27
C ILE A 45 -1.14 -12.62 -11.33
N TYR A 46 -2.31 -11.98 -11.32
CA TYR A 46 -3.38 -12.22 -12.29
C TYR A 46 -3.34 -11.29 -13.51
N GLU A 47 -2.35 -10.39 -13.59
CA GLU A 47 -2.14 -9.48 -14.71
C GLU A 47 -3.33 -8.51 -14.93
N GLU A 48 -4.04 -8.18 -13.85
CA GLU A 48 -5.19 -7.28 -13.82
C GLU A 48 -4.71 -5.82 -13.79
N TRP A 49 -4.01 -5.40 -14.86
CA TRP A 49 -3.22 -4.17 -14.87
C TRP A 49 -4.03 -2.89 -14.67
N ASP A 50 -5.27 -2.84 -15.17
CA ASP A 50 -6.13 -1.67 -14.97
C ASP A 50 -6.50 -1.46 -13.50
N ALA A 51 -6.84 -2.54 -12.79
CA ALA A 51 -7.14 -2.51 -11.36
C ALA A 51 -5.88 -2.25 -10.54
N PHE A 52 -4.76 -2.89 -10.90
CA PHE A 52 -3.46 -2.67 -10.28
C PHE A 52 -3.03 -1.20 -10.36
N ASN A 53 -3.09 -0.60 -11.56
CA ASN A 53 -2.67 0.79 -11.78
C ASN A 53 -3.50 1.77 -10.95
N LYS A 54 -4.82 1.57 -10.87
CA LYS A 54 -5.69 2.40 -10.02
C LYS A 54 -5.30 2.32 -8.54
N GLY A 55 -4.97 1.13 -8.03
CA GLY A 55 -4.55 0.97 -6.64
C GLY A 55 -3.19 1.60 -6.36
N ILE A 56 -2.22 1.43 -7.26
CA ILE A 56 -0.92 2.11 -7.16
C ILE A 56 -1.10 3.64 -7.16
N GLU A 57 -1.91 4.18 -8.07
CA GLU A 57 -2.21 5.62 -8.09
C GLU A 57 -2.89 6.08 -6.81
N TRP A 58 -3.87 5.32 -6.30
CA TRP A 58 -4.50 5.62 -5.02
C TRP A 58 -3.47 5.70 -3.89
N PHE A 59 -2.57 4.73 -3.79
CA PHE A 59 -1.56 4.67 -2.74
C PHE A 59 -0.68 5.92 -2.76
N PHE A 60 -0.08 6.24 -3.91
CA PHE A 60 0.82 7.39 -4.03
C PHE A 60 0.09 8.74 -3.85
N ASN A 61 -1.18 8.85 -4.25
CA ASN A 61 -1.99 10.04 -4.02
C ASN A 61 -2.37 10.26 -2.54
N ASN A 62 -2.21 9.25 -1.69
CA ASN A 62 -2.50 9.32 -0.25
C ASN A 62 -1.24 9.40 0.63
N LEU A 63 -0.05 9.52 0.02
CA LEU A 63 1.16 9.88 0.75
C LEU A 63 1.08 11.34 1.22
N ASN A 64 1.54 11.60 2.45
CA ASN A 64 1.80 12.94 2.93
C ASN A 64 3.13 13.48 2.38
N ALA A 65 3.48 14.72 2.72
CA ALA A 65 4.70 15.38 2.25
C ALA A 65 5.99 14.67 2.71
N GLU A 66 5.91 13.94 3.82
CA GLU A 66 7.00 13.15 4.38
C GLU A 66 7.15 11.78 3.68
N GLY A 67 6.18 11.32 2.90
CA GLY A 67 6.18 10.00 2.27
C GLY A 67 5.60 8.89 3.17
N GLU A 68 4.72 9.26 4.11
CA GLU A 68 3.97 8.32 4.95
C GLU A 68 2.51 8.28 4.51
N ILE A 69 1.80 7.22 4.90
CA ILE A 69 0.37 7.05 4.64
C ILE A 69 -0.37 6.81 5.95
N ALA A 70 -1.58 7.36 6.06
CA ALA A 70 -2.43 7.14 7.22
C ALA A 70 -2.70 5.63 7.42
N SER A 71 -2.76 5.18 8.67
CA SER A 71 -2.88 3.76 8.96
C SER A 71 -4.22 3.15 8.54
N GLU A 72 -5.27 3.96 8.42
CA GLU A 72 -6.60 3.49 8.06
C GLU A 72 -7.44 4.58 7.39
N PHE A 73 -8.25 4.14 6.44
CA PHE A 73 -9.27 4.91 5.75
C PHE A 73 -10.62 4.22 5.88
N ILE A 74 -11.69 5.01 6.04
CA ILE A 74 -13.07 4.55 5.96
C ILE A 74 -13.77 5.40 4.88
N ASN A 75 -14.27 4.76 3.84
CA ASN A 75 -14.94 5.41 2.71
C ASN A 75 -14.09 6.53 2.09
N GLY A 76 -12.80 6.27 1.92
CA GLY A 76 -11.84 7.22 1.32
C GLY A 76 -11.39 8.37 2.24
N LYS A 77 -11.79 8.37 3.51
CA LYS A 77 -11.38 9.38 4.50
C LYS A 77 -10.48 8.75 5.56
N VAL A 78 -9.41 9.44 5.93
CA VAL A 78 -8.55 9.06 7.05
C VAL A 78 -9.39 8.91 8.32
N SER A 79 -9.39 7.72 8.91
CA SER A 79 -10.10 7.41 10.16
C SER A 79 -9.19 7.45 11.38
N LYS A 80 -7.89 7.21 11.19
CA LYS A 80 -6.87 7.18 12.25
C LYS A 80 -5.82 8.25 12.07
N GLY A 81 -5.52 8.99 13.14
CA GLY A 81 -4.58 10.12 13.14
C GLY A 81 -3.10 9.75 13.27
N TYR A 82 -2.73 8.53 12.88
CA TYR A 82 -1.37 8.02 13.00
C TYR A 82 -0.95 7.21 11.76
N THR A 83 0.35 7.09 11.56
CA THR A 83 0.98 6.31 10.47
C THR A 83 1.72 5.13 11.08
N GLU A 84 1.84 4.01 10.36
CA GLU A 84 2.53 2.80 10.83
C GLU A 84 3.78 2.56 9.96
N SER A 85 4.90 2.21 10.60
CA SER A 85 6.22 2.17 9.95
C SER A 85 6.32 1.18 8.78
N HIS A 86 5.47 0.14 8.79
CA HIS A 86 5.48 -0.90 7.77
C HIS A 86 4.52 -0.63 6.60
N HIS A 87 3.52 0.26 6.75
CA HIS A 87 2.49 0.47 5.72
C HIS A 87 3.05 1.10 4.45
N ALA A 88 3.73 2.26 4.58
CA ALA A 88 4.28 2.99 3.45
C ALA A 88 5.32 2.17 2.64
N PRO A 89 6.37 1.58 3.26
CA PRO A 89 7.40 0.86 2.52
C PRO A 89 6.90 -0.40 1.81
N TYR A 90 5.78 -0.97 2.24
CA TYR A 90 5.22 -2.20 1.67
C TYR A 90 4.83 -2.07 0.19
N VAL A 91 4.53 -0.85 -0.30
CA VAL A 91 4.17 -0.60 -1.71
C VAL A 91 5.26 -1.02 -2.70
N PHE A 92 6.50 -1.16 -2.25
CA PHE A 92 7.57 -1.67 -3.10
C PHE A 92 7.29 -3.11 -3.58
N LEU A 93 6.64 -3.94 -2.77
CA LEU A 93 6.36 -5.34 -3.12
C LEU A 93 5.41 -5.50 -4.32
N PRO A 94 4.22 -4.86 -4.39
CA PRO A 94 3.39 -4.96 -5.60
C PRO A 94 4.08 -4.38 -6.84
N LEU A 95 4.85 -3.29 -6.72
CA LEU A 95 5.62 -2.73 -7.83
C LEU A 95 6.68 -3.72 -8.34
N TYR A 96 7.42 -4.34 -7.42
CA TYR A 96 8.42 -5.34 -7.75
C TYR A 96 7.77 -6.61 -8.33
N GLN A 97 6.61 -7.03 -7.81
CA GLN A 97 5.84 -8.16 -8.33
C GLN A 97 5.40 -7.93 -9.79
N LYS A 98 4.93 -6.73 -10.13
CA LYS A 98 4.62 -6.36 -11.51
C LYS A 98 5.86 -6.47 -12.40
N PHE A 99 6.97 -5.85 -11.99
CA PHE A 99 8.25 -5.91 -12.72
C PHE A 99 8.72 -7.36 -12.97
N LEU A 100 8.59 -8.25 -11.97
CA LEU A 100 8.96 -9.65 -12.14
C LEU A 100 8.08 -10.40 -13.17
N ILE A 101 6.87 -9.92 -13.44
CA ILE A 101 5.91 -10.54 -14.35
C ILE A 101 6.06 -9.99 -15.78
N ASP A 102 6.15 -8.67 -15.93
CA ASP A 102 6.13 -8.01 -17.25
C ASP A 102 7.49 -7.46 -17.70
N ASN A 103 8.48 -7.44 -16.81
CA ASN A 103 9.82 -6.90 -17.04
C ASN A 103 9.84 -5.40 -17.42
N ASP A 104 8.81 -4.63 -17.05
CA ASP A 104 8.70 -3.19 -17.30
C ASP A 104 9.43 -2.39 -16.21
N ILE A 105 10.74 -2.20 -16.43
CA ILE A 105 11.58 -1.40 -15.52
C ILE A 105 11.20 0.08 -15.53
N ASP A 106 10.67 0.61 -16.64
CA ASP A 106 10.32 2.02 -16.76
C ASP A 106 9.12 2.36 -15.86
N TYR A 107 8.15 1.45 -15.76
CA TYR A 107 7.06 1.58 -14.80
C TYR A 107 7.55 1.62 -13.35
N LEU A 108 8.51 0.77 -12.97
CA LEU A 108 9.09 0.79 -11.62
C LEU A 108 9.86 2.10 -11.36
N VAL A 109 10.67 2.53 -12.33
CA VAL A 109 11.50 3.75 -12.24
C VAL A 109 10.65 5.01 -12.16
N LYS A 110 9.45 5.02 -12.75
CA LYS A 110 8.48 6.12 -12.63
C LYS A 110 8.22 6.52 -11.17
N TYR A 111 8.21 5.56 -10.24
CA TYR A 111 7.91 5.79 -8.81
C TYR A 111 9.16 5.92 -7.93
N LYS A 112 10.36 6.02 -8.53
CA LYS A 112 11.64 6.04 -7.80
C LYS A 112 11.70 7.13 -6.74
N LYS A 113 11.19 8.33 -7.04
CA LYS A 113 11.28 9.49 -6.13
C LYS A 113 10.39 9.29 -4.90
N GLU A 114 9.17 8.80 -5.12
CA GLU A 114 8.19 8.50 -4.08
C GLU A 114 8.69 7.36 -3.18
N ILE A 115 9.23 6.29 -3.78
CA ILE A 115 9.85 5.18 -3.05
C ILE A 115 11.01 5.69 -2.18
N GLN A 116 11.89 6.54 -2.72
CA GLN A 116 12.97 7.13 -1.92
C GLN A 116 12.44 7.94 -0.73
N SER A 117 11.38 8.73 -0.94
CA SER A 117 10.73 9.48 0.15
C SER A 117 10.18 8.55 1.23
N VAL A 118 9.47 7.50 0.83
CA VAL A 118 8.88 6.48 1.72
C VAL A 118 9.95 5.83 2.59
N TYR A 119 11.04 5.36 1.99
CA TYR A 119 12.10 4.68 2.75
C TYR A 119 12.88 5.65 3.65
N ASN A 120 13.13 6.88 3.19
CA ASN A 120 13.74 7.91 4.05
C ASN A 120 12.88 8.22 5.28
N SER A 121 11.56 8.30 5.10
CA SER A 121 10.64 8.50 6.23
C SER A 121 10.56 7.29 7.15
N THR A 122 10.60 6.08 6.59
CA THR A 122 10.62 4.83 7.37
C THR A 122 11.83 4.80 8.32
N LEU A 123 13.00 5.27 7.87
CA LEU A 123 14.19 5.38 8.73
C LEU A 123 14.01 6.37 9.89
N ALA A 124 13.10 7.35 9.77
CA ALA A 124 12.77 8.26 10.86
C ALA A 124 11.92 7.62 11.98
N PHE A 125 11.47 6.36 11.79
CA PHE A 125 10.89 5.55 12.86
C PHE A 125 11.96 4.80 13.67
N ALA A 126 13.24 4.83 13.28
CA ALA A 126 14.30 4.16 14.01
C ALA A 126 14.70 4.94 15.28
N ASP A 127 14.92 4.23 16.39
CA ASP A 127 15.64 4.78 17.54
C ASP A 127 17.17 4.77 17.33
N SER A 128 17.93 5.18 18.36
CA SER A 128 19.39 5.19 18.30
C SER A 128 20.04 3.80 18.15
N GLU A 129 19.30 2.73 18.46
CA GLU A 129 19.75 1.34 18.34
C GLU A 129 19.27 0.70 17.02
N GLY A 130 18.44 1.40 16.24
CA GLY A 130 17.93 0.94 14.96
C GLY A 130 16.59 0.21 15.03
N PHE A 131 15.93 0.15 16.19
CA PHE A 131 14.59 -0.42 16.30
C PHE A 131 13.56 0.53 15.71
N LEU A 132 12.73 0.03 14.80
CA LEU A 132 11.62 0.78 14.23
C LEU A 132 10.44 0.77 15.19
N PHE A 133 10.04 1.96 15.64
CA PHE A 133 8.78 2.11 16.35
C PHE A 133 7.59 1.73 15.46
N TRP A 134 6.53 1.21 16.07
CA TRP A 134 5.36 0.73 15.33
C TRP A 134 4.60 1.85 14.62
N ALA A 135 4.31 2.95 15.34
CA ALA A 135 3.46 4.01 14.83
C ALA A 135 3.97 5.41 15.20
N LYS A 136 3.54 6.40 14.43
CA LYS A 136 3.83 7.82 14.68
C LYS A 136 2.57 8.65 14.58
N THR A 137 2.41 9.58 15.53
CA THR A 137 1.37 10.62 15.51
C THR A 137 2.00 12.00 15.31
N LYS A 138 1.15 13.02 15.14
CA LYS A 138 1.60 14.42 15.18
C LYS A 138 2.24 14.85 16.50
N MET A 139 2.00 14.11 17.60
CA MET A 139 2.52 14.42 18.93
C MET A 139 3.81 13.65 19.26
N GLY A 140 4.26 12.75 18.40
CA GLY A 140 5.44 11.91 18.62
C GLY A 140 5.21 10.45 18.26
N ILE A 141 6.24 9.66 18.51
CA ILE A 141 6.30 8.24 18.16
C ILE A 141 5.60 7.41 19.24
N LEU A 142 4.77 6.45 18.82
CA LEU A 142 4.01 5.56 19.70
C LEU A 142 4.56 4.13 19.62
N ILE A 143 4.67 3.51 20.80
CA ILE A 143 4.68 2.06 20.93
C ILE A 143 3.23 1.66 21.15
N ILE A 144 2.60 1.02 20.16
CA ILE A 144 1.27 0.42 20.34
C ILE A 144 1.51 -0.99 20.88
N HIS A 145 1.14 -1.23 22.14
CA HIS A 145 1.10 -2.55 22.77
C HIS A 145 -0.29 -3.16 22.66
#